data_AF-A0A699V2W5-F1
#
_entry.id   AF-A0A699V2W5-F1
#
_cell.length_a   1.000
_cell.length_b   1.000
_cell.length_c   1.000
_cell.angle_alpha   90.00
_cell.angle_beta   90.00
_cell.angle_gamma   90.00
#
_symmetry.space_group_name_H-M   'P 1'
#
loop_
_entity.id
_entity.type
_entity.pdbx_description
1 polymer ?
#
loop_
_entity_poly.entity_id
_entity_poly.type
_entity_poly.pdbx_seq_one_letter_code
_entity_poly.pdbx_strand_id
1 'polypeptide(L)'
;KFGAVACIAGGVEANFSNSAPKIMYYSARGPDPQDNSFQDADILKPNLVAPGNFIWAAWSSGGMDSVEFLGEDFAMMSGTSMAAPHVAGLAALIKQKYPFFSPSA
;
A
#
# COMPACT_ATOMS: atom_id res chain seq x y z
N LYS A 1 45.91 3.66 -13.58
CA LYS A 1 45.09 2.96 -12.56
C LYS A 1 43.71 3.59 -12.61
N PHE A 2 42.71 2.89 -13.14
CA PHE A 2 41.33 3.42 -13.17
C PHE A 2 40.70 3.15 -11.81
N GLY A 3 40.40 4.22 -11.07
CA GLY A 3 39.65 4.14 -9.81
C GLY A 3 38.21 4.52 -10.08
N ALA A 4 37.28 3.61 -9.87
CA ALA A 4 35.86 3.93 -9.86
C ALA A 4 35.47 4.35 -8.44
N VAL A 5 34.70 5.42 -8.33
CA VAL A 5 34.07 5.87 -7.08
C VAL A 5 32.57 5.63 -7.24
N ALA A 6 31.99 4.84 -6.34
CA ALA A 6 30.55 4.74 -6.20
C ALA A 6 30.09 5.64 -5.06
N CYS A 7 28.97 6.34 -5.24
CA CYS A 7 28.28 7.05 -4.18
C CYS A 7 26.88 6.45 -4.00
N ILE A 8 26.43 6.36 -2.75
CA ILE A 8 25.04 6.03 -2.45
C ILE A 8 24.23 7.30 -2.73
N ALA A 9 23.55 7.35 -3.87
CA ALA A 9 22.54 8.37 -4.15
C ALA A 9 21.18 7.84 -3.71
N GLY A 10 20.54 8.48 -2.72
CA GLY A 10 19.16 8.14 -2.31
C GLY A 10 18.97 7.60 -0.90
N GLY A 11 19.85 7.90 0.06
CA GLY A 11 19.56 7.65 1.47
C GLY A 11 18.41 8.54 1.95
N VAL A 12 17.30 7.95 2.39
CA VAL A 12 16.23 8.68 3.09
C VAL A 12 16.66 8.81 4.56
N GLU A 13 16.89 10.03 5.04
CA GLU A 13 17.10 10.25 6.47
C GLU A 13 15.83 9.85 7.24
N ALA A 14 15.98 8.93 8.20
CA ALA A 14 14.89 8.52 9.07
C ALA A 14 14.47 9.71 9.95
N ASN A 15 13.30 10.28 9.68
CA ASN A 15 12.73 11.33 10.51
C ASN A 15 11.96 10.70 11.69
N PHE A 16 12.60 10.67 12.86
CA PHE A 16 12.04 10.11 14.10
C PHE A 16 11.06 11.06 14.82
N SER A 17 10.84 12.29 14.34
CA SER A 17 9.84 13.21 14.91
C SER A 17 8.41 12.88 14.48
N ASN A 18 8.26 12.00 13.48
CA ASN A 18 6.97 11.57 12.94
C ASN A 18 6.66 10.13 13.35
N SER A 19 5.70 9.96 14.26
CA SER A 19 5.19 8.64 14.63
C SER A 19 4.27 8.06 13.55
N ALA A 20 4.42 6.77 13.27
CA ALA A 20 3.49 6.00 12.46
C ALA A 20 2.24 5.62 13.29
N PRO A 21 1.07 5.35 12.65
CA PRO A 21 0.82 5.39 11.20
C PRO A 21 0.53 6.80 10.68
N LYS A 22 0.85 7.04 9.40
CA LYS A 22 0.52 8.28 8.68
C LYS A 22 -0.12 7.98 7.34
N ILE A 23 -1.07 8.82 6.95
CA ILE A 23 -1.66 8.77 5.61
C ILE A 23 -0.63 9.33 4.63
N MET A 24 -0.22 8.51 3.68
CA MET A 24 0.72 8.92 2.63
C MET A 24 0.06 9.89 1.64
N TYR A 25 0.87 10.79 1.08
CA TYR A 25 0.39 11.85 0.18
C TYR A 25 -0.30 11.31 -1.08
N TYR A 26 0.06 10.12 -1.55
CA TYR A 26 -0.54 9.47 -2.72
C TYR A 26 -1.87 8.75 -2.41
N SER A 27 -2.26 8.63 -1.14
CA SER A 27 -3.53 7.99 -0.79
C SER A 27 -4.68 8.91 -1.21
N ALA A 28 -5.57 8.38 -2.06
CA ALA A 28 -6.80 9.08 -2.42
C ALA A 28 -7.61 9.43 -1.16
N ARG A 29 -8.30 10.57 -1.22
CA ARG A 29 -9.12 11.11 -0.14
C ARG A 29 -10.56 11.25 -0.63
N GLY A 30 -11.51 11.06 0.27
CA GLY A 30 -12.91 11.34 -0.01
C GLY A 30 -13.20 12.85 -0.14
N PRO A 31 -14.48 13.22 -0.37
CA PRO A 31 -15.66 12.33 -0.47
C PRO A 31 -15.65 11.47 -1.75
N ASP A 32 -16.60 10.53 -1.86
CA ASP A 32 -16.71 9.68 -3.05
C ASP A 32 -16.86 10.57 -4.30
N PRO A 33 -15.92 10.52 -5.26
CA PRO A 33 -15.99 11.37 -6.45
C PRO A 33 -17.13 10.99 -7.41
N GLN A 34 -17.79 9.84 -7.22
CA GLN A 34 -18.98 9.46 -7.98
C GLN A 34 -20.27 10.04 -7.38
N ASP A 35 -20.21 10.58 -6.16
CA ASP A 35 -21.32 11.28 -5.55
C ASP A 35 -21.22 12.78 -5.82
N ASN A 36 -21.86 13.22 -6.91
CA ASN A 36 -21.93 14.64 -7.28
C ASN A 36 -23.04 15.40 -6.51
N SER A 37 -23.66 14.76 -5.51
CA SER A 37 -24.83 15.25 -4.80
C SER A 37 -24.51 15.38 -3.32
N PHE A 38 -24.20 16.59 -2.85
CA PHE A 38 -23.99 16.91 -1.42
C PHE A 38 -25.29 16.76 -0.59
N GLN A 39 -25.83 15.54 -0.49
CA GLN A 39 -26.99 15.23 0.34
C GLN A 39 -26.50 14.57 1.63
N ASP A 40 -27.33 14.60 2.68
CA ASP A 40 -26.99 14.02 3.99
C ASP A 40 -26.79 12.48 3.98
N ALA A 41 -26.76 11.84 2.81
CA ALA A 41 -26.61 10.41 2.57
C ALA A 41 -25.25 10.02 1.94
N ASP A 42 -24.23 10.87 2.03
CA ASP A 42 -22.89 10.57 1.50
C ASP A 42 -22.24 9.39 2.25
N ILE A 43 -21.87 8.33 1.53
CA ILE A 43 -21.09 7.22 2.09
C ILE A 43 -19.62 7.67 2.22
N LEU A 44 -19.14 7.82 3.45
CA LEU A 44 -17.76 8.23 3.71
C LEU A 44 -16.74 7.26 3.06
N LYS A 45 -15.76 7.82 2.35
CA LYS A 45 -14.63 7.11 1.76
C LYS A 45 -13.28 7.77 2.15
N PRO A 46 -12.19 6.98 2.26
CA PRO A 46 -12.15 5.51 2.28
C PRO A 46 -12.74 4.95 3.58
N ASN A 47 -13.18 3.68 3.58
CA ASN A 47 -13.80 3.07 4.76
C ASN A 47 -12.80 2.64 5.84
N LEU A 48 -11.55 2.35 5.45
CA LEU A 48 -10.50 1.84 6.32
C LEU A 48 -9.13 2.12 5.70
N VAL A 49 -8.07 2.02 6.51
CA VAL A 49 -6.68 2.20 6.10
C VAL A 49 -5.82 1.02 6.56
N ALA A 50 -4.77 0.72 5.82
CA ALA A 50 -3.84 -0.36 6.11
C ALA A 50 -2.41 0.00 5.65
N PRO A 51 -1.38 -0.74 6.10
CA PRO A 51 0.00 -0.50 5.68
C PRO A 51 0.18 -0.65 4.17
N GLY A 52 0.67 0.40 3.51
CA GLY A 52 0.87 0.40 2.05
C GLY A 52 2.08 1.23 1.60
N ASN A 53 2.98 1.60 2.51
CA ASN A 53 4.22 2.31 2.16
C ASN A 53 5.41 1.43 2.49
N PHE A 54 6.32 1.25 1.54
CA PHE A 54 7.52 0.41 1.66
C PHE A 54 7.20 -1.00 2.17
N ILE A 55 6.20 -1.64 1.55
CA ILE A 55 5.83 -3.03 1.85
C ILE A 55 6.76 -3.95 1.06
N TRP A 56 7.48 -4.80 1.78
CA TRP A 56 8.31 -5.86 1.21
C TRP A 56 7.45 -7.09 0.93
N ALA A 57 7.33 -7.51 -0.33
CA ALA A 57 6.54 -8.67 -0.73
C ALA A 57 7.21 -9.43 -1.88
N ALA A 58 6.72 -10.65 -2.14
CA ALA A 58 7.22 -11.48 -3.22
C ALA A 58 7.02 -10.79 -4.58
N TRP A 59 7.99 -10.96 -5.47
CA TRP A 59 8.01 -10.43 -6.82
C TRP A 59 8.34 -11.55 -7.80
N SER A 60 7.88 -11.41 -9.04
CA SER A 60 8.23 -12.36 -10.09
C SER A 60 9.58 -11.97 -10.68
N SER A 61 10.58 -12.85 -10.60
CA SER A 61 11.90 -12.60 -11.20
C SER A 61 11.85 -12.47 -12.73
N GLY A 62 10.81 -13.01 -13.38
CA GLY A 62 10.49 -12.77 -14.79
C GLY A 62 9.58 -11.56 -15.05
N GLY A 63 9.19 -10.84 -14.01
CA GLY A 63 8.32 -9.67 -14.08
C GLY A 63 9.06 -8.48 -14.71
N MET A 64 8.50 -7.94 -15.79
CA MET A 64 9.06 -6.80 -16.53
C MET A 64 8.40 -5.46 -16.18
N ASP A 65 7.48 -5.45 -15.20
CA ASP A 65 6.72 -4.26 -14.81
C ASP A 65 7.59 -3.17 -14.17
N SER A 66 8.79 -3.51 -13.69
CA SER A 66 9.76 -2.55 -13.18
C SER A 66 11.17 -3.00 -13.50
N VAL A 67 11.94 -2.11 -14.14
CA VAL A 67 13.36 -2.37 -14.47
C VAL A 67 14.20 -2.51 -13.20
N GLU A 68 13.78 -1.84 -12.12
CA GLU A 68 14.44 -1.81 -10.82
C GLU A 68 14.41 -3.16 -10.07
N PHE A 69 13.45 -4.05 -10.38
CA PHE A 69 13.27 -5.35 -9.72
C PHE A 69 13.46 -6.54 -10.69
N LEU A 70 14.11 -6.32 -11.84
CA LEU A 70 14.38 -7.39 -12.80
C LEU A 70 15.31 -8.46 -12.18
N GLY A 71 14.86 -9.71 -12.19
CA GLY A 71 15.60 -10.83 -11.62
C GLY A 71 15.49 -10.95 -10.09
N GLU A 72 14.75 -10.06 -9.42
CA GLU A 72 14.53 -10.12 -7.98
C GLU A 72 13.32 -11.01 -7.64
N ASP A 73 13.40 -11.75 -6.53
CA ASP A 73 12.27 -12.57 -6.02
C ASP A 73 11.39 -11.80 -5.02
N PHE A 74 11.81 -10.60 -4.61
CA PHE A 74 11.10 -9.72 -3.71
C PHE A 74 11.28 -8.26 -4.12
N ALA A 75 10.26 -7.45 -3.86
CA ALA A 75 10.29 -6.02 -4.14
C ALA A 75 9.72 -5.23 -2.96
N MET A 76 10.27 -4.04 -2.74
CA MET A 76 9.74 -3.06 -1.80
C MET A 76 8.93 -2.01 -2.56
N MET A 77 7.62 -1.99 -2.35
CA MET A 77 6.71 -1.13 -3.11
C MET A 77 5.80 -0.29 -2.20
N SER A 78 5.33 0.82 -2.73
CA SER A 78 4.39 1.74 -2.08
C SER A 78 3.16 1.94 -2.95
N GLY A 79 1.98 1.89 -2.34
CA GLY A 79 0.71 2.15 -3.00
C GLY A 79 -0.49 1.66 -2.19
N THR A 80 -1.68 2.16 -2.51
CA THR A 80 -2.93 1.59 -1.99
C THR A 80 -3.13 0.15 -2.46
N SER A 81 -2.55 -0.23 -3.61
CA SER A 81 -2.45 -1.62 -4.08
C SER A 81 -1.71 -2.55 -3.11
N MET A 82 -0.82 -2.03 -2.26
CA MET A 82 -0.14 -2.80 -1.22
C MET A 82 -0.92 -2.79 0.12
N ALA A 83 -1.74 -1.77 0.36
CA ALA A 83 -2.64 -1.73 1.50
C ALA A 83 -3.85 -2.68 1.34
N ALA A 84 -4.44 -2.76 0.15
CA ALA A 84 -5.59 -3.61 -0.16
C ALA A 84 -5.41 -5.10 0.23
N PRO A 85 -4.29 -5.79 -0.12
CA PRO A 85 -4.12 -7.21 0.22
C PRO A 85 -4.02 -7.48 1.73
N HIS A 86 -3.54 -6.53 2.54
CA HIS A 86 -3.56 -6.68 4.00
C HIS A 86 -5.00 -6.80 4.53
N VAL A 87 -5.90 -5.97 4.01
CA VAL A 87 -7.32 -5.95 4.39
C VAL A 87 -8.02 -7.18 3.85
N ALA A 88 -7.75 -7.57 2.61
CA ALA A 88 -8.30 -8.78 2.02
C ALA A 88 -7.91 -10.04 2.80
N GLY A 89 -6.64 -10.13 3.25
CA GLY A 89 -6.16 -11.21 4.11
C GLY A 89 -6.88 -11.24 5.46
N LEU A 90 -7.03 -10.08 6.11
CA LEU A 90 -7.79 -9.98 7.37
C LEU A 90 -9.25 -10.40 7.19
N ALA A 91 -9.91 -9.92 6.13
CA ALA A 91 -11.29 -10.31 5.81
C ALA A 91 -11.41 -11.81 5.56
N ALA A 92 -10.44 -12.43 4.90
CA ALA A 92 -10.40 -13.88 4.70
C ALA A 92 -10.28 -14.64 6.04
N LEU A 93 -9.43 -14.19 6.97
CA LEU A 93 -9.32 -14.78 8.31
C LEU A 93 -10.62 -14.65 9.12
N ILE A 94 -11.28 -13.49 9.05
CA ILE A 94 -12.59 -13.27 9.67
C ILE A 94 -13.61 -14.24 9.08
N LYS A 95 -13.67 -14.36 7.75
CA LYS A 95 -14.59 -15.28 7.05
C LYS A 95 -14.30 -16.74 7.36
N GLN A 96 -13.03 -17.12 7.52
CA GLN A 96 -12.64 -18.46 7.95
C GLN A 96 -13.16 -18.78 9.35
N LYS A 97 -13.07 -17.82 10.29
CA LYS A 97 -13.55 -17.98 11.67
C LYS A 97 -15.09 -17.92 11.76
N TYR A 98 -15.72 -17.09 10.93
CA TYR A 98 -17.16 -16.87 10.89
C TYR A 98 -17.72 -17.12 9.48
N PRO A 99 -17.86 -18.39 9.04
CA PRO A 99 -18.20 -18.74 7.66
C PRO A 99 -19.54 -18.17 7.17
N PHE A 100 -20.47 -17.91 8.08
CA PHE A 100 -21.81 -17.41 7.75
C PHE A 100 -21.92 -15.87 7.70
N PHE A 101 -20.88 -15.12 8.05
CA PHE A 101 -20.90 -13.66 7.94
C PHE A 101 -21.08 -13.26 6.47
N SER A 102 -22.01 -12.36 6.20
CA SER A 102 -22.13 -11.73 4.88
C SER A 102 -20.94 -10.78 4.66
N PRO A 103 -20.69 -10.32 3.43
CA PRO A 103 -19.63 -9.33 3.19
C PRO A 103 -19.77 -8.02 3.98
N SER A 104 -20.98 -7.70 4.47
CA SER A 104 -21.30 -6.48 5.21
C SER A 104 -21.41 -6.68 6.73
N ALA A 105 -21.18 -7.89 7.24
CA ALA A 105 -21.41 -8.30 8.63
C ALA A 105 -20.20 -8.08 9.54
#